data_AF-A0A101GZW0-F1
#
_entry.id   AF-A0A101GZW0-F1
#
_cell.length_a   1.000
_cell.length_b   1.000
_cell.length_c   1.000
_cell.angle_alpha   90.00
_cell.angle_beta   90.00
_cell.angle_gamma   90.00
#
_symmetry.space_group_name_H-M   'P 1'
#
loop_
_entity.id
_entity.type
_entity.pdbx_description
1 polymer ?
#
loop_
_entity_poly.entity_id
_entity_poly.type
_entity_poly.pdbx_seq_one_letter_code
_entity_poly.pdbx_strand_id
1 'polypeptide(L)'
;MILPTTVVGSFPAVKGRGLSAVLDPYRHAVRFAVSEQIRAGIDIISDGQVREGMIQTFTGKLPGIRDDSVISSVQAAAKGITVADTRYALTQAEKVKGILTGPSSIAHALRIQTPAYRNREELVIDIAHALAAEAQALAREGACIIQIDEPILSTGVADIATGAEAIGIIAEKVDLPVCLHVCGPLEEIIDHLLRLPVAILDIEAATQPENLEIFTDKELKGKMVGCGCVASSDHEVEPVDQIRQRIERCIDIFSHDNILIDPDCGLRMHTPEGAFAKLSRMCEAAQVVRGEYR
;
A
#
# COMPACT_ATOMS: atom_id res chain seq x y z
N MET A 1 14.14 7.63 -12.66
CA MET A 1 13.37 6.96 -13.71
C MET A 1 12.08 7.74 -13.84
N ILE A 2 11.70 8.15 -15.05
CA ILE A 2 10.45 8.89 -15.30
C ILE A 2 9.29 7.89 -15.27
N LEU A 3 8.17 8.25 -14.62
CA LEU A 3 6.94 7.45 -14.50
C LEU A 3 7.17 6.00 -14.04
N PRO A 4 7.85 5.75 -12.91
CA PRO A 4 8.04 4.38 -12.41
C PRO A 4 6.69 3.71 -12.14
N THR A 5 6.54 2.45 -12.56
CA THR A 5 5.35 1.66 -12.25
C THR A 5 5.50 0.94 -10.92
N THR A 6 4.43 0.87 -10.15
CA THR A 6 4.33 0.08 -8.92
C THR A 6 2.95 -0.57 -8.83
N VAL A 7 2.71 -1.28 -7.73
CA VAL A 7 1.41 -1.85 -7.36
C VAL A 7 1.03 -1.27 -6.02
N VAL A 8 -0.24 -1.18 -5.65
CA VAL A 8 -0.61 -0.81 -4.26
C VAL A 8 -0.11 -1.86 -3.28
N GLY A 9 -0.33 -3.15 -3.56
CA GLY A 9 0.24 -4.23 -2.75
C GLY A 9 -0.32 -5.59 -3.07
N SER A 10 -1.54 -5.85 -2.59
CA SER A 10 -2.10 -7.20 -2.62
C SER A 10 -2.35 -7.75 -4.04
N PHE A 11 -2.13 -9.06 -4.20
CA PHE A 11 -2.31 -9.81 -5.45
C PHE A 11 -3.14 -11.08 -5.21
N PRO A 12 -3.80 -11.66 -6.23
CA PRO A 12 -4.52 -12.92 -6.07
C PRO A 12 -3.61 -14.07 -5.61
N ALA A 13 -4.01 -14.76 -4.53
CA ALA A 13 -3.25 -15.86 -3.97
C ALA A 13 -3.48 -17.17 -4.75
N VAL A 14 -2.42 -17.76 -5.30
CA VAL A 14 -2.46 -19.08 -5.93
C VAL A 14 -1.92 -20.13 -4.98
N LYS A 15 -2.73 -21.15 -4.65
CA LYS A 15 -2.32 -22.22 -3.74
C LYS A 15 -1.32 -23.16 -4.41
N GLY A 16 -0.19 -23.40 -3.74
CA GLY A 16 0.77 -24.42 -4.15
C GLY A 16 0.27 -25.84 -3.91
N ARG A 17 0.85 -26.81 -4.62
CA ARG A 17 0.66 -28.25 -4.38
C ARG A 17 1.98 -28.89 -3.93
N GLY A 18 1.90 -29.97 -3.15
CA GLY A 18 3.05 -30.79 -2.75
C GLY A 18 3.61 -30.51 -1.35
N LEU A 19 4.70 -31.20 -1.00
CA LEU A 19 5.27 -31.21 0.37
C LEU A 19 5.70 -29.82 0.88
N SER A 20 6.17 -28.93 0.00
CA SER A 20 6.58 -27.57 0.40
C SER A 20 5.40 -26.72 0.88
N ALA A 21 4.18 -26.96 0.37
CA ALA A 21 2.97 -26.27 0.80
C ALA A 21 2.46 -26.72 2.17
N VAL A 22 2.91 -27.88 2.66
CA VAL A 22 2.61 -28.35 4.04
C VAL A 22 3.41 -27.55 5.06
N LEU A 23 4.62 -27.12 4.70
CA LEU A 23 5.51 -26.34 5.59
C LEU A 23 5.15 -24.84 5.62
N ASP A 24 4.90 -24.26 4.45
CA ASP A 24 4.34 -22.89 4.34
C ASP A 24 3.37 -22.86 3.15
N PRO A 25 2.05 -22.81 3.40
CA PRO A 25 1.05 -22.85 2.33
C PRO A 25 1.06 -21.60 1.44
N TYR A 26 1.63 -20.50 1.92
CA TYR A 26 1.66 -19.22 1.20
C TYR A 26 2.94 -19.02 0.39
N ARG A 27 3.98 -19.82 0.63
CA ARG A 27 5.27 -19.67 -0.06
C ARG A 27 5.13 -19.74 -1.58
N HIS A 28 4.25 -20.60 -2.10
CA HIS A 28 3.98 -20.64 -3.54
C HIS A 28 3.26 -19.39 -4.03
N ALA A 29 2.28 -18.90 -3.27
CA ALA A 29 1.53 -17.70 -3.62
C ALA A 29 2.44 -16.47 -3.69
N VAL A 30 3.38 -16.31 -2.75
CA VAL A 30 4.32 -15.16 -2.73
C VAL A 30 5.22 -15.22 -3.96
N ARG A 31 5.77 -16.39 -4.25
CA ARG A 31 6.59 -16.63 -5.45
C ARG A 31 5.84 -16.32 -6.74
N PHE A 32 4.59 -16.75 -6.80
CA PHE A 32 3.72 -16.52 -7.94
C PHE A 32 3.45 -15.01 -8.11
N ALA A 33 3.02 -14.31 -7.06
CA ALA A 33 2.73 -12.87 -7.13
C ALA A 33 3.97 -12.04 -7.51
N VAL A 34 5.14 -12.32 -6.92
CA VAL A 34 6.41 -11.65 -7.27
C VAL A 34 6.77 -11.92 -8.74
N SER A 35 6.65 -13.17 -9.19
CA SER A 35 6.91 -13.53 -10.59
C SER A 35 5.96 -12.79 -11.55
N GLU A 36 4.67 -12.72 -11.25
CA GLU A 36 3.70 -12.04 -12.12
C GLU A 36 3.96 -10.53 -12.19
N GLN A 37 4.30 -9.88 -11.08
CA GLN A 37 4.66 -8.46 -11.08
C GLN A 37 5.90 -8.18 -11.94
N ILE A 38 6.95 -9.01 -11.81
CA ILE A 38 8.16 -8.89 -12.63
C ILE A 38 7.83 -9.13 -14.11
N ARG A 39 7.06 -10.18 -14.42
CA ARG A 39 6.65 -10.50 -15.80
C ARG A 39 5.79 -9.41 -16.43
N ALA A 40 4.97 -8.72 -15.63
CA ALA A 40 4.16 -7.58 -16.09
C ALA A 40 5.00 -6.32 -16.33
N GLY A 41 6.26 -6.28 -15.88
CA GLY A 41 7.16 -5.13 -16.08
C GLY A 41 7.03 -4.04 -15.01
N ILE A 42 6.62 -4.39 -13.79
CA ILE A 42 6.54 -3.45 -12.67
C ILE A 42 7.95 -3.03 -12.22
N ASP A 43 8.20 -1.72 -12.11
CA ASP A 43 9.51 -1.17 -11.73
C ASP A 43 9.80 -1.29 -10.22
N ILE A 44 8.77 -1.13 -9.37
CA ILE A 44 8.85 -1.26 -7.91
C ILE A 44 7.79 -2.26 -7.46
N ILE A 45 8.21 -3.49 -7.14
CA ILE A 45 7.29 -4.59 -6.79
C ILE A 45 6.95 -4.58 -5.29
N SER A 46 5.97 -5.40 -4.91
CA SER A 46 5.73 -5.81 -3.52
C SER A 46 5.87 -7.33 -3.36
N ASP A 47 5.66 -7.83 -2.15
CA ASP A 47 5.53 -9.28 -1.91
C ASP A 47 4.15 -9.86 -2.32
N GLY A 48 3.24 -9.00 -2.79
CA GLY A 48 1.87 -9.35 -3.18
C GLY A 48 0.91 -9.55 -2.01
N GLN A 49 1.35 -9.40 -0.75
CA GLN A 49 0.57 -9.57 0.48
C GLN A 49 -0.39 -10.78 0.48
N VAL A 50 -0.04 -11.87 -0.20
CA VAL A 50 -0.94 -13.00 -0.52
C VAL A 50 -1.31 -13.90 0.67
N ARG A 51 -0.84 -13.55 1.87
CA ARG A 51 -1.17 -14.24 3.12
C ARG A 51 -2.62 -13.91 3.52
N GLU A 52 -2.85 -13.68 4.80
CA GLU A 52 -4.15 -13.31 5.34
C GLU A 52 -4.60 -11.93 4.83
N GLY A 53 -5.77 -11.46 5.27
CA GLY A 53 -6.25 -10.12 4.93
C GLY A 53 -5.32 -9.02 5.48
N MET A 54 -5.53 -7.79 5.01
CA MET A 54 -4.70 -6.64 5.40
C MET A 54 -4.68 -6.46 6.92
N ILE A 55 -5.79 -6.65 7.63
CA ILE A 55 -5.83 -6.55 9.09
C ILE A 55 -5.21 -7.80 9.75
N GLN A 56 -5.67 -8.99 9.36
CA GLN A 56 -5.38 -10.25 10.05
C GLN A 56 -3.89 -10.60 10.03
N THR A 57 -3.21 -10.28 8.92
CA THR A 57 -1.76 -10.46 8.76
C THR A 57 -0.99 -9.86 9.95
N PHE A 58 -1.40 -8.68 10.44
CA PHE A 58 -0.75 -8.00 11.55
C PHE A 58 -1.36 -8.38 12.90
N THR A 59 -2.68 -8.39 13.03
CA THR A 59 -3.33 -8.63 14.33
C THR A 59 -3.03 -10.01 14.89
N GLY A 60 -2.84 -11.03 14.04
CA GLY A 60 -2.46 -12.37 14.47
C GLY A 60 -1.02 -12.48 15.02
N LYS A 61 -0.21 -11.41 14.94
CA LYS A 61 1.21 -11.41 15.34
C LYS A 61 1.55 -10.37 16.41
N LEU A 62 0.71 -9.37 16.62
CA LEU A 62 0.91 -8.32 17.62
C LEU A 62 0.46 -8.81 19.01
N PRO A 63 1.37 -8.92 20.01
CA PRO A 63 0.97 -9.20 21.38
C PRO A 63 -0.03 -8.16 21.89
N GLY A 64 -0.99 -8.62 22.70
CA GLY A 64 -2.10 -7.79 23.20
C GLY A 64 -3.38 -7.87 22.35
N ILE A 65 -3.29 -8.44 21.14
CA ILE A 65 -4.44 -8.71 20.27
C ILE A 65 -4.70 -10.22 20.24
N ARG A 66 -5.98 -10.60 20.31
CA ARG A 66 -6.45 -11.98 20.12
C ARG A 66 -7.72 -11.94 19.29
N ASP A 67 -7.72 -12.67 18.18
CA ASP A 67 -8.82 -12.69 17.21
C ASP A 67 -9.15 -11.27 16.73
N ASP A 68 -10.37 -10.80 17.00
CA ASP A 68 -10.86 -9.45 16.66
C ASP A 68 -10.82 -8.48 17.86
N SER A 69 -10.13 -8.83 18.94
CA SER A 69 -10.23 -8.15 20.22
C SER A 69 -8.87 -7.79 20.83
N VAL A 70 -8.76 -6.59 21.38
CA VAL A 70 -7.61 -6.12 22.16
C VAL A 70 -7.82 -6.47 23.63
N ILE A 71 -6.96 -7.34 24.16
CA ILE A 71 -7.11 -7.94 25.49
C ILE A 71 -6.09 -7.40 26.51
N SER A 72 -5.02 -6.76 26.04
CA SER A 72 -4.05 -6.02 26.85
C SER A 72 -3.36 -4.96 26.00
N SER A 73 -2.40 -4.22 26.57
CA SER A 73 -1.57 -3.29 25.79
C SER A 73 -0.93 -3.98 24.59
N VAL A 74 -1.04 -3.34 23.43
CA VAL A 74 -0.47 -3.79 22.16
C VAL A 74 1.03 -3.55 22.14
N GLN A 75 1.79 -4.53 21.66
CA GLN A 75 3.26 -4.45 21.58
C GLN A 75 3.75 -4.85 20.20
N ALA A 76 5.00 -4.51 19.90
CA ALA A 76 5.67 -4.98 18.69
C ALA A 76 5.78 -6.51 18.66
N ALA A 77 5.66 -7.10 17.47
CA ALA A 77 5.91 -8.51 17.28
C ALA A 77 7.38 -8.85 17.54
N ALA A 78 7.64 -10.02 18.16
CA ALA A 78 9.01 -10.46 18.46
C ALA A 78 9.84 -10.78 17.21
N LYS A 79 9.17 -11.03 16.07
CA LYS A 79 9.78 -11.28 14.76
C LYS A 79 9.02 -10.44 13.73
N GLY A 80 9.72 -10.07 12.66
CA GLY A 80 9.10 -9.37 11.55
C GLY A 80 7.91 -10.14 10.98
N ILE A 81 6.83 -9.43 10.70
CA ILE A 81 5.52 -9.95 10.28
C ILE A 81 5.53 -10.29 8.79
N THR A 82 5.88 -9.32 7.94
CA THR A 82 5.94 -9.44 6.47
C THR A 82 7.38 -9.50 5.95
N VAL A 83 8.36 -9.19 6.81
CA VAL A 83 9.80 -9.23 6.54
C VAL A 83 10.28 -10.47 5.75
N ALA A 84 9.79 -11.66 6.08
CA ALA A 84 10.23 -12.89 5.39
C ALA A 84 9.83 -12.94 3.91
N ASP A 85 8.65 -12.42 3.58
CA ASP A 85 8.13 -12.39 2.21
C ASP A 85 8.78 -11.26 1.41
N THR A 86 8.92 -10.08 2.03
CA THR A 86 9.67 -8.95 1.44
C THR A 86 11.11 -9.35 1.16
N ARG A 87 11.79 -10.05 2.09
CA ARG A 87 13.13 -10.59 1.88
C ARG A 87 13.18 -11.52 0.67
N TYR A 88 12.18 -12.38 0.48
CA TYR A 88 12.13 -13.22 -0.71
C TYR A 88 11.99 -12.37 -1.98
N ALA A 89 11.09 -11.40 -2.01
CA ALA A 89 10.91 -10.50 -3.16
C ALA A 89 12.22 -9.75 -3.51
N LEU A 90 12.97 -9.31 -2.51
CA LEU A 90 14.28 -8.66 -2.67
C LEU A 90 15.36 -9.58 -3.29
N THR A 91 15.17 -10.91 -3.24
CA THR A 91 16.05 -11.85 -3.98
C THR A 91 15.71 -11.93 -5.47
N GLN A 92 14.57 -11.38 -5.90
CA GLN A 92 14.05 -11.48 -7.27
C GLN A 92 14.05 -10.14 -8.02
N ALA A 93 14.00 -9.01 -7.30
CA ALA A 93 13.99 -7.67 -7.88
C ALA A 93 14.80 -6.67 -7.03
N GLU A 94 15.33 -5.65 -7.68
CA GLU A 94 16.16 -4.60 -7.04
C GLU A 94 15.35 -3.66 -6.16
N LYS A 95 14.11 -3.34 -6.56
CA LYS A 95 13.24 -2.39 -5.87
C LYS A 95 11.98 -3.08 -5.39
N VAL A 96 11.86 -3.20 -4.08
CA VAL A 96 10.70 -3.78 -3.41
C VAL A 96 10.23 -2.81 -2.34
N LYS A 97 8.92 -2.54 -2.29
CA LYS A 97 8.32 -1.78 -1.19
C LYS A 97 7.83 -2.71 -0.08
N GLY A 98 8.05 -2.29 1.16
CA GLY A 98 7.46 -2.91 2.36
C GLY A 98 6.10 -2.27 2.63
N ILE A 99 5.11 -3.06 3.04
CA ILE A 99 3.73 -2.58 3.18
C ILE A 99 3.20 -2.92 4.57
N LEU A 100 2.60 -1.92 5.21
CA LEU A 100 1.92 -1.99 6.50
C LEU A 100 0.45 -1.64 6.31
N THR A 101 -0.42 -2.37 6.99
CA THR A 101 -1.77 -1.86 7.26
C THR A 101 -1.66 -0.81 8.36
N GLY A 102 -2.24 0.36 8.14
CA GLY A 102 -2.05 1.50 9.01
C GLY A 102 -2.68 1.35 10.40
N PRO A 103 -2.16 2.07 11.41
CA PRO A 103 -2.62 1.98 12.79
C PRO A 103 -4.11 2.29 12.97
N SER A 104 -4.64 3.28 12.26
CA SER A 104 -6.04 3.70 12.36
C SER A 104 -6.96 2.59 11.83
N SER A 105 -6.61 2.02 10.67
CA SER A 105 -7.36 0.94 10.04
C SER A 105 -7.37 -0.33 10.89
N ILE A 106 -6.24 -0.70 11.48
CA ILE A 106 -6.18 -1.84 12.41
C ILE A 106 -7.04 -1.58 13.65
N ALA A 107 -6.91 -0.41 14.30
CA ALA A 107 -7.65 -0.11 15.52
C ALA A 107 -9.17 -0.13 15.32
N HIS A 108 -9.65 0.36 14.17
CA HIS A 108 -11.09 0.39 13.85
C HIS A 108 -11.65 -0.98 13.47
N ALA A 109 -10.81 -1.94 13.09
CA ALA A 109 -11.21 -3.33 12.88
C ALA A 109 -11.32 -4.14 14.18
N LEU A 110 -10.90 -3.59 15.32
CA LEU A 110 -10.79 -4.30 16.59
C LEU A 110 -11.78 -3.83 17.65
N ARG A 111 -12.15 -4.75 18.55
CA ARG A 111 -12.93 -4.47 19.76
C ARG A 111 -12.00 -4.29 20.94
N ILE A 112 -12.16 -3.22 21.72
CA ILE A 112 -11.38 -2.99 22.94
C ILE A 112 -12.03 -3.79 24.08
N GLN A 113 -11.35 -4.84 24.56
CA GLN A 113 -11.78 -5.71 25.66
C GLN A 113 -10.77 -5.69 26.81
N THR A 114 -10.27 -4.50 27.13
CA THR A 114 -9.24 -4.31 28.14
C THR A 114 -9.35 -2.92 28.74
N PRO A 115 -9.03 -2.72 30.04
CA PRO A 115 -8.96 -1.38 30.63
C PRO A 115 -7.70 -0.61 30.24
N ALA A 116 -6.78 -1.21 29.47
CA ALA A 116 -5.53 -0.57 29.04
C ALA A 116 -5.75 0.66 28.14
N TYR A 117 -6.92 0.76 27.49
CA TYR A 117 -7.27 1.84 26.57
C TYR A 117 -8.59 2.49 26.99
N ARG A 118 -8.59 3.81 27.12
CA ARG A 118 -9.79 4.60 27.43
C ARG A 118 -10.62 4.85 26.19
N ASN A 119 -9.96 4.97 25.05
CA ASN A 119 -10.55 5.24 23.74
C ASN A 119 -9.72 4.56 22.65
N ARG A 120 -10.14 4.73 21.39
CA ARG A 120 -9.48 4.08 20.26
C ARG A 120 -8.25 4.82 19.81
N GLU A 121 -8.20 6.11 20.04
CA GLU A 121 -7.09 6.98 19.69
C GLU A 121 -5.81 6.54 20.43
N GLU A 122 -5.91 6.18 21.71
CA GLU A 122 -4.80 5.57 22.45
C GLU A 122 -4.33 4.25 21.85
N LEU A 123 -5.27 3.40 21.40
CA LEU A 123 -4.95 2.15 20.73
C LEU A 123 -4.24 2.39 19.39
N VAL A 124 -4.66 3.41 18.62
CA VAL A 124 -4.03 3.81 17.37
C VAL A 124 -2.55 4.17 17.59
N ILE A 125 -2.25 4.94 18.64
CA ILE A 125 -0.87 5.33 18.96
C ILE A 125 -0.01 4.12 19.37
N ASP A 126 -0.54 3.20 20.19
CA ASP A 126 0.21 2.00 20.57
C ASP A 126 0.45 1.04 19.38
N ILE A 127 -0.53 0.91 18.48
CA ILE A 127 -0.35 0.16 17.23
C ILE A 127 0.71 0.84 16.36
N ALA A 128 0.75 2.18 16.29
CA ALA A 128 1.78 2.91 15.54
C ALA A 128 3.19 2.60 16.05
N HIS A 129 3.39 2.62 17.37
CA HIS A 129 4.68 2.23 17.97
C HIS A 129 5.03 0.77 17.68
N ALA A 130 4.05 -0.14 17.73
CA ALA A 130 4.26 -1.55 17.42
C ALA A 130 4.65 -1.78 15.95
N LEU A 131 3.97 -1.11 15.02
CA LEU A 131 4.23 -1.20 13.57
C LEU A 131 5.50 -0.46 13.14
N ALA A 132 5.93 0.55 13.88
CA ALA A 132 7.20 1.21 13.59
C ALA A 132 8.40 0.23 13.70
N ALA A 133 8.32 -0.77 14.58
CA ALA A 133 9.32 -1.83 14.64
C ALA A 133 9.32 -2.71 13.38
N GLU A 134 8.15 -2.98 12.80
CA GLU A 134 8.02 -3.69 11.52
C GLU A 134 8.56 -2.86 10.37
N ALA A 135 8.21 -1.56 10.30
CA ALA A 135 8.73 -0.62 9.31
C ALA A 135 10.25 -0.59 9.31
N GLN A 136 10.86 -0.52 10.50
CA GLN A 136 12.31 -0.57 10.66
C GLN A 136 12.91 -1.91 10.23
N ALA A 137 12.23 -3.02 10.50
CA ALA A 137 12.71 -4.33 10.08
C ALA A 137 12.69 -4.44 8.54
N LEU A 138 11.61 -4.01 7.89
CA LEU A 138 11.49 -3.95 6.43
C LEU A 138 12.55 -3.03 5.81
N ALA A 139 12.79 -1.86 6.40
CA ALA A 139 13.83 -0.94 5.96
C ALA A 139 15.23 -1.59 6.02
N ARG A 140 15.54 -2.30 7.12
CA ARG A 140 16.82 -2.99 7.29
C ARG A 140 17.02 -4.14 6.31
N GLU A 141 15.94 -4.79 5.85
CA GLU A 141 16.04 -5.82 4.81
C GLU A 141 16.39 -5.24 3.43
N GLY A 142 16.14 -3.95 3.21
CA GLY A 142 16.39 -3.28 1.94
C GLY A 142 15.14 -2.91 1.16
N ALA A 143 13.97 -2.83 1.80
CA ALA A 143 12.82 -2.18 1.17
C ALA A 143 13.19 -0.76 0.74
N CYS A 144 12.77 -0.32 -0.44
CA CYS A 144 13.10 1.02 -0.96
C CYS A 144 12.04 2.08 -0.60
N ILE A 145 10.84 1.64 -0.26
CA ILE A 145 9.69 2.46 0.17
C ILE A 145 8.99 1.69 1.30
N ILE A 146 8.52 2.41 2.33
CA ILE A 146 7.56 1.88 3.30
C ILE A 146 6.19 2.46 2.99
N GLN A 147 5.24 1.62 2.64
CA GLN A 147 3.86 2.01 2.43
C GLN A 147 3.01 1.73 3.68
N ILE A 148 2.13 2.68 4.00
CA ILE A 148 1.11 2.56 5.03
C ILE A 148 -0.25 2.68 4.34
N ASP A 149 -1.06 1.63 4.44
CA ASP A 149 -2.42 1.60 3.87
C ASP A 149 -3.44 2.03 4.93
N GLU A 150 -4.09 3.18 4.74
CA GLU A 150 -5.06 3.77 5.68
C GLU A 150 -6.42 4.08 5.02
N PRO A 151 -7.15 3.07 4.49
CA PRO A 151 -8.46 3.29 3.88
C PRO A 151 -9.49 3.89 4.86
N ILE A 152 -9.31 3.75 6.18
CA ILE A 152 -10.26 4.30 7.16
C ILE A 152 -10.25 5.84 7.19
N LEU A 153 -9.15 6.50 6.80
CA LEU A 153 -8.99 7.95 6.98
C LEU A 153 -9.95 8.77 6.11
N SER A 154 -10.36 8.28 4.95
CA SER A 154 -11.34 8.95 4.07
C SER A 154 -12.78 8.75 4.53
N THR A 155 -13.05 7.83 5.45
CA THR A 155 -14.42 7.48 5.85
C THR A 155 -15.05 8.46 6.86
N GLY A 156 -14.25 9.34 7.46
CA GLY A 156 -14.66 10.22 8.57
C GLY A 156 -14.88 9.51 9.91
N VAL A 157 -14.71 8.18 9.97
CA VAL A 157 -14.84 7.39 11.21
C VAL A 157 -13.61 7.55 12.10
N ALA A 158 -12.42 7.60 11.50
CA ALA A 158 -11.17 7.77 12.22
C ALA A 158 -10.86 9.25 12.44
N ASP A 159 -10.32 9.58 13.62
CA ASP A 159 -9.82 10.92 13.90
C ASP A 159 -8.55 11.20 13.09
N ILE A 160 -8.62 12.19 12.19
CA ILE A 160 -7.54 12.52 11.26
C ILE A 160 -6.28 13.01 11.98
N ALA A 161 -6.43 13.68 13.13
CA ALA A 161 -5.30 14.19 13.91
C ALA A 161 -4.51 13.03 14.54
N THR A 162 -5.20 12.08 15.14
CA THR A 162 -4.59 10.85 15.68
C THR A 162 -3.97 10.01 14.57
N GLY A 163 -4.64 9.87 13.42
CA GLY A 163 -4.09 9.19 12.25
C GLY A 163 -2.80 9.85 11.75
N ALA A 164 -2.76 11.18 11.71
CA ALA A 164 -1.58 11.94 11.34
C ALA A 164 -0.41 11.72 12.31
N GLU A 165 -0.67 11.74 13.62
CA GLU A 165 0.32 11.44 14.65
C GLU A 165 0.88 10.02 14.49
N ALA A 166 0.01 9.03 14.30
CA ALA A 166 0.37 7.63 14.12
C ALA A 166 1.25 7.40 12.88
N ILE A 167 0.92 8.05 11.76
CA ILE A 167 1.75 8.01 10.54
C ILE A 167 3.12 8.66 10.81
N GLY A 168 3.14 9.79 11.52
CA GLY A 168 4.37 10.47 11.91
C GLY A 168 5.29 9.59 12.75
N ILE A 169 4.75 8.87 13.73
CA ILE A 169 5.48 7.91 14.57
C ILE A 169 6.20 6.85 13.71
N ILE A 170 5.55 6.31 12.69
CA ILE A 170 6.16 5.31 11.81
C ILE A 170 7.20 5.97 10.90
N ALA A 171 6.88 7.12 10.31
CA ALA A 171 7.75 7.82 9.37
C ALA A 171 9.07 8.27 10.00
N GLU A 172 9.04 8.78 11.22
CA GLU A 172 10.25 9.19 11.97
C GLU A 172 11.20 8.02 12.28
N LYS A 173 10.75 6.78 12.17
CA LYS A 173 11.54 5.60 12.53
C LYS A 173 12.28 4.99 11.35
N VAL A 174 12.03 5.44 10.13
CA VAL A 174 12.66 4.91 8.91
C VAL A 174 13.32 6.04 8.12
N ASP A 175 14.55 5.80 7.63
CA ASP A 175 15.26 6.71 6.72
C ASP A 175 14.99 6.32 5.27
N LEU A 176 13.70 6.21 4.93
CA LEU A 176 13.20 5.81 3.61
C LEU A 176 11.98 6.66 3.25
N PRO A 177 11.69 6.85 1.94
CA PRO A 177 10.42 7.41 1.52
C PRO A 177 9.24 6.60 2.09
N VAL A 178 8.34 7.31 2.78
CA VAL A 178 7.08 6.74 3.24
C VAL A 178 5.99 7.09 2.23
N CYS A 179 5.26 6.07 1.79
CA CYS A 179 4.06 6.19 0.98
C CYS A 179 2.82 6.02 1.87
N LEU A 180 1.83 6.88 1.69
CA LEU A 180 0.52 6.71 2.30
C LEU A 180 -0.50 6.46 1.21
N HIS A 181 -1.16 5.30 1.28
CA HIS A 181 -2.27 4.96 0.41
C HIS A 181 -3.60 5.16 1.16
N VAL A 182 -4.52 5.95 0.59
CA VAL A 182 -5.86 6.19 1.13
C VAL A 182 -6.88 5.99 0.03
N CYS A 183 -7.74 4.97 0.17
CA CYS A 183 -8.85 4.72 -0.74
C CYS A 183 -9.96 5.78 -0.60
N GLY A 184 -10.80 5.93 -1.61
CA GLY A 184 -12.03 6.73 -1.52
C GLY A 184 -11.87 8.22 -1.83
N PRO A 185 -12.92 9.03 -1.57
CA PRO A 185 -12.90 10.45 -1.85
C PRO A 185 -12.00 11.20 -0.86
N LEU A 186 -11.19 12.14 -1.36
CA LEU A 186 -10.17 12.83 -0.56
C LEU A 186 -10.49 14.29 -0.23
N GLU A 187 -11.58 14.86 -0.75
CA GLU A 187 -11.91 16.29 -0.68
C GLU A 187 -11.82 16.85 0.74
N GLU A 188 -12.41 16.15 1.70
CA GLU A 188 -12.48 16.58 3.11
C GLU A 188 -11.16 16.45 3.86
N ILE A 189 -10.24 15.59 3.40
CA ILE A 189 -9.01 15.23 4.14
C ILE A 189 -7.72 15.67 3.47
N ILE A 190 -7.77 16.12 2.21
CA ILE A 190 -6.56 16.37 1.40
C ILE A 190 -5.60 17.36 2.06
N ASP A 191 -6.11 18.43 2.66
CA ASP A 191 -5.29 19.44 3.32
C ASP A 191 -4.56 18.87 4.54
N HIS A 192 -5.16 17.89 5.21
CA HIS A 192 -4.48 17.15 6.27
C HIS A 192 -3.40 16.23 5.69
N LEU A 193 -3.72 15.46 4.65
CA LEU A 193 -2.78 14.55 3.99
C LEU A 193 -1.52 15.27 3.46
N LEU A 194 -1.69 16.44 2.85
CA LEU A 194 -0.58 17.25 2.33
C LEU A 194 0.37 17.77 3.42
N ARG A 195 -0.07 17.82 4.68
CA ARG A 195 0.77 18.23 5.82
C ARG A 195 1.51 17.06 6.47
N LEU A 196 1.15 15.82 6.15
CA LEU A 196 1.77 14.64 6.75
C LEU A 196 3.25 14.51 6.36
N PRO A 197 4.10 13.93 7.23
CA PRO A 197 5.52 13.71 6.95
C PRO A 197 5.75 12.49 6.04
N VAL A 198 4.99 12.37 4.95
CA VAL A 198 5.11 11.30 3.95
C VAL A 198 5.69 11.84 2.65
N ALA A 199 6.45 11.01 1.93
CA ALA A 199 7.08 11.38 0.67
C ALA A 199 6.14 11.17 -0.53
N ILE A 200 5.22 10.20 -0.44
CA ILE A 200 4.31 9.82 -1.52
C ILE A 200 2.88 9.77 -0.97
N LEU A 201 1.93 10.38 -1.68
CA LEU A 201 0.50 10.18 -1.49
C LEU A 201 -0.03 9.34 -2.66
N ASP A 202 -0.49 8.14 -2.39
CA ASP A 202 -1.05 7.21 -3.38
C ASP A 202 -2.58 7.31 -3.37
N ILE A 203 -3.16 7.67 -4.52
CA ILE A 203 -4.57 8.05 -4.68
C ILE A 203 -5.29 7.23 -5.76
N GLU A 204 -6.58 7.03 -5.56
CA GLU A 204 -7.48 6.46 -6.57
C GLU A 204 -7.88 7.54 -7.57
N ALA A 205 -7.62 7.33 -8.86
CA ALA A 205 -7.95 8.29 -9.92
C ALA A 205 -8.69 7.64 -11.11
N ALA A 206 -8.63 6.31 -11.27
CA ALA A 206 -9.31 5.63 -12.36
C ALA A 206 -10.82 5.52 -12.10
N THR A 207 -11.18 5.23 -10.85
CA THR A 207 -12.57 5.18 -10.37
C THR A 207 -13.03 6.48 -9.70
N GLN A 208 -12.09 7.30 -9.22
CA GLN A 208 -12.36 8.60 -8.59
C GLN A 208 -11.60 9.74 -9.29
N PRO A 209 -11.93 10.08 -10.55
CA PRO A 209 -11.25 11.16 -11.28
C PRO A 209 -11.35 12.52 -10.58
N GLU A 210 -12.34 12.74 -9.73
CA GLU A 210 -12.48 13.93 -8.87
C GLU A 210 -11.30 14.10 -7.92
N ASN A 211 -10.66 13.01 -7.47
CA ASN A 211 -9.50 13.09 -6.59
C ASN A 211 -8.34 13.82 -7.24
N LEU A 212 -8.20 13.74 -8.56
CA LEU A 212 -7.18 14.50 -9.31
C LEU A 212 -7.49 16.00 -9.29
N GLU A 213 -8.75 16.37 -9.49
CA GLU A 213 -9.15 17.78 -9.63
C GLU A 213 -8.89 18.59 -8.35
N ILE A 214 -8.97 17.94 -7.19
CA ILE A 214 -8.65 18.50 -5.88
C ILE A 214 -7.24 19.13 -5.84
N PHE A 215 -6.29 18.57 -6.58
CA PHE A 215 -4.89 19.02 -6.55
C PHE A 215 -4.58 20.21 -7.46
N THR A 216 -5.50 20.63 -8.33
CA THR A 216 -5.27 21.69 -9.32
C THR A 216 -4.76 22.98 -8.69
N ASP A 217 -5.25 23.32 -7.49
CA ASP A 217 -4.87 24.53 -6.75
C ASP A 217 -4.06 24.21 -5.47
N LYS A 218 -3.41 23.04 -5.40
CA LYS A 218 -2.68 22.59 -4.21
C LYS A 218 -1.18 22.43 -4.49
N GLU A 219 -0.37 22.85 -3.54
CA GLU A 219 1.08 22.61 -3.57
C GLU A 219 1.42 21.24 -2.96
N LEU A 220 2.13 20.40 -3.72
CA LEU A 220 2.61 19.10 -3.22
C LEU A 220 3.76 19.21 -2.21
N LYS A 221 4.42 20.37 -2.10
CA LYS A 221 5.55 20.63 -1.18
C LYS A 221 6.66 19.55 -1.25
N GLY A 222 6.98 19.13 -2.47
CA GLY A 222 8.02 18.12 -2.74
C GLY A 222 7.57 16.66 -2.58
N LYS A 223 6.28 16.41 -2.30
CA LYS A 223 5.70 15.06 -2.34
C LYS A 223 5.57 14.58 -3.78
N MET A 224 5.68 13.27 -3.96
CA MET A 224 5.23 12.58 -5.16
C MET A 224 3.79 12.09 -4.99
N VAL A 225 3.15 11.73 -6.10
CA VAL A 225 1.79 11.16 -6.13
C VAL A 225 1.81 9.79 -6.80
N GLY A 226 1.27 8.77 -6.14
CA GLY A 226 0.90 7.50 -6.77
C GLY A 226 -0.44 7.69 -7.48
N CYS A 227 -0.45 7.50 -8.80
CA CYS A 227 -1.59 7.79 -9.64
C CYS A 227 -2.29 6.49 -10.05
N GLY A 228 -3.34 6.13 -9.29
CA GLY A 228 -4.23 5.02 -9.57
C GLY A 228 -4.89 5.17 -10.95
N CYS A 229 -4.34 4.51 -11.97
CA CYS A 229 -4.78 4.66 -13.37
C CYS A 229 -5.52 3.42 -13.92
N VAL A 230 -5.58 2.36 -13.10
CA VAL A 230 -6.32 1.12 -13.36
C VAL A 230 -7.34 0.89 -12.25
N ALA A 231 -8.61 0.70 -12.63
CA ALA A 231 -9.69 0.43 -11.70
C ALA A 231 -9.52 -0.97 -11.11
N SER A 232 -9.22 -1.01 -9.82
CA SER A 232 -9.06 -2.27 -9.06
C SER A 232 -10.41 -2.90 -8.70
N SER A 233 -11.49 -2.12 -8.67
CA SER A 233 -12.85 -2.59 -8.38
C SER A 233 -13.58 -3.19 -9.59
N ASP A 234 -13.08 -2.95 -10.81
CA ASP A 234 -13.65 -3.47 -12.06
C ASP A 234 -12.85 -4.68 -12.56
N HIS A 235 -13.52 -5.81 -12.80
CA HIS A 235 -12.90 -7.05 -13.31
C HIS A 235 -12.58 -7.02 -14.81
N GLU A 236 -13.13 -6.06 -15.56
CA GLU A 236 -12.75 -5.86 -16.96
C GLU A 236 -11.33 -5.29 -17.05
N VAL A 237 -10.55 -5.82 -17.98
CA VAL A 237 -9.20 -5.31 -18.24
C VAL A 237 -9.32 -4.12 -19.19
N GLU A 238 -8.89 -2.95 -18.74
CA GLU A 238 -9.00 -1.70 -19.50
C GLU A 238 -8.10 -1.70 -20.75
N PRO A 239 -8.52 -1.06 -21.86
CA PRO A 239 -7.64 -0.83 -23.01
C PRO A 239 -6.43 0.04 -22.64
N VAL A 240 -5.28 -0.23 -23.28
CA VAL A 240 -4.03 0.53 -23.08
C VAL A 240 -4.24 2.02 -23.31
N ASP A 241 -4.96 2.41 -24.36
CA ASP A 241 -5.25 3.82 -24.66
C ASP A 241 -6.05 4.53 -23.56
N GLN A 242 -6.96 3.82 -22.89
CA GLN A 242 -7.72 4.39 -21.78
C GLN A 242 -6.81 4.64 -20.57
N ILE A 243 -5.93 3.69 -20.25
CA ILE A 243 -4.96 3.85 -19.17
C ILE A 243 -3.98 4.99 -19.51
N ARG A 244 -3.53 5.08 -20.78
CA ARG A 244 -2.66 6.15 -21.27
C ARG A 244 -3.25 7.53 -21.01
N GLN A 245 -4.52 7.74 -21.39
CA GLN A 245 -5.22 9.01 -21.17
C GLN A 245 -5.33 9.39 -19.68
N ARG A 246 -5.51 8.40 -18.80
CA ARG A 246 -5.50 8.63 -17.34
C ARG A 246 -4.11 9.05 -16.84
N ILE A 247 -3.05 8.40 -17.34
CA ILE A 247 -1.66 8.77 -17.02
C ILE A 247 -1.35 10.20 -17.50
N GLU A 248 -1.70 10.54 -18.74
CA GLU A 248 -1.54 11.88 -19.31
C GLU A 248 -2.23 12.95 -18.44
N ARG A 249 -3.47 12.69 -18.00
CA ARG A 249 -4.20 13.60 -17.10
C ARG A 249 -3.50 13.77 -15.74
N CYS A 250 -2.87 12.72 -15.22
CA CYS A 250 -2.08 12.83 -13.99
C CYS A 250 -0.83 13.70 -14.20
N ILE A 251 -0.18 13.57 -15.36
CA ILE A 251 0.99 14.38 -15.73
C ILE A 251 0.61 15.86 -15.85
N ASP A 252 -0.54 16.17 -16.44
CA ASP A 252 -1.02 17.55 -16.59
C ASP A 252 -1.15 18.28 -15.25
N ILE A 253 -1.46 17.54 -14.18
CA ILE A 253 -1.67 18.10 -12.83
C ILE A 253 -0.38 18.11 -12.01
N PHE A 254 0.42 17.03 -12.07
CA PHE A 254 1.54 16.82 -11.14
C PHE A 254 2.93 16.98 -11.76
N SER A 255 3.04 17.02 -13.09
CA SER A 255 4.27 16.79 -13.88
C SER A 255 4.80 15.35 -13.82
N HIS A 256 5.42 14.92 -14.92
CA HIS A 256 5.96 13.56 -15.10
C HIS A 256 7.09 13.20 -14.10
N ASP A 257 7.70 14.20 -13.46
CA ASP A 257 8.78 14.02 -12.49
C ASP A 257 8.27 13.70 -11.07
N ASN A 258 7.00 13.98 -10.78
CA ASN A 258 6.44 13.86 -9.42
C ASN A 258 5.44 12.71 -9.28
N ILE A 259 5.31 11.81 -10.26
CA ILE A 259 4.30 10.74 -10.19
C ILE A 259 4.89 9.33 -10.28
N LEU A 260 4.19 8.40 -9.65
CA LEU A 260 4.32 6.95 -9.82
C LEU A 260 3.03 6.42 -10.43
N ILE A 261 3.11 5.35 -11.20
CA ILE A 261 1.96 4.76 -11.89
C ILE A 261 1.59 3.42 -11.24
N ASP A 262 0.37 3.31 -10.75
CA ASP A 262 -0.17 2.12 -10.09
C ASP A 262 -1.67 1.93 -10.37
N PRO A 263 -2.27 0.79 -9.95
CA PRO A 263 -3.71 0.63 -9.90
C PRO A 263 -4.32 1.42 -8.73
N ASP A 264 -5.62 1.69 -8.78
CA ASP A 264 -6.37 2.37 -7.71
C ASP A 264 -6.21 1.68 -6.35
N CYS A 265 -6.16 0.34 -6.29
CA CYS A 265 -6.00 -0.40 -5.05
C CYS A 265 -5.35 -1.77 -5.30
N GLY A 266 -5.20 -2.58 -4.26
CA GLY A 266 -4.73 -3.95 -4.37
C GLY A 266 -5.63 -4.84 -5.25
N LEU A 267 -5.03 -5.78 -5.97
CA LEU A 267 -5.71 -6.63 -6.95
C LEU A 267 -6.14 -8.00 -6.39
N ARG A 268 -6.13 -8.21 -5.06
CA ARG A 268 -6.48 -9.50 -4.42
C ARG A 268 -7.80 -10.09 -4.91
N MET A 269 -8.78 -9.26 -5.25
CA MET A 269 -10.14 -9.66 -5.63
C MET A 269 -10.28 -10.08 -7.10
N HIS A 270 -9.18 -10.11 -7.87
CA HIS A 270 -9.14 -10.55 -9.26
C HIS A 270 -8.79 -12.02 -9.40
N THR A 271 -8.96 -12.56 -10.61
CA THR A 271 -8.26 -13.78 -11.00
C THR A 271 -6.77 -13.49 -11.23
N PRO A 272 -5.88 -14.48 -11.06
CA PRO A 272 -4.46 -14.32 -11.40
C PRO A 272 -4.23 -13.75 -12.81
N GLU A 273 -4.98 -14.26 -13.80
CA GLU A 273 -4.88 -13.84 -15.19
C GLU A 273 -5.38 -12.40 -15.39
N GLY A 274 -6.47 -12.02 -14.73
CA GLY A 274 -7.02 -10.66 -14.80
C GLY A 274 -6.09 -9.65 -14.16
N ALA A 275 -5.54 -9.96 -12.99
CA ALA A 275 -4.58 -9.10 -12.30
C ALA A 275 -3.29 -8.92 -13.12
N PHE A 276 -2.74 -10.01 -13.67
CA PHE A 276 -1.58 -9.95 -14.56
C PHE A 276 -1.86 -9.09 -15.80
N ALA A 277 -3.02 -9.27 -16.45
CA ALA A 277 -3.40 -8.51 -17.64
C ALA A 277 -3.55 -7.01 -17.35
N LYS A 278 -4.17 -6.64 -16.23
CA LYS A 278 -4.29 -5.25 -15.76
C LYS A 278 -2.92 -4.61 -15.56
N LEU A 279 -2.02 -5.26 -14.80
CA LEU A 279 -0.67 -4.76 -14.58
C LEU A 279 0.13 -4.66 -15.89
N SER A 280 0.02 -5.65 -16.77
CA SER A 280 0.76 -5.65 -18.04
C SER A 280 0.33 -4.49 -18.95
N ARG A 281 -0.97 -4.23 -19.07
CA ARG A 281 -1.47 -3.09 -19.87
C ARG A 281 -1.14 -1.74 -19.25
N MET A 282 -1.11 -1.66 -17.93
CA MET A 282 -0.65 -0.46 -17.21
C MET A 282 0.82 -0.16 -17.51
N CYS A 283 1.69 -1.17 -17.42
CA CYS A 283 3.10 -1.04 -17.76
C CYS A 283 3.29 -0.68 -19.24
N GLU A 284 2.52 -1.28 -20.14
CA GLU A 284 2.52 -0.92 -21.57
C GLU A 284 2.14 0.55 -21.78
N ALA A 285 1.04 1.01 -21.17
CA ALA A 285 0.61 2.41 -21.25
C ALA A 285 1.69 3.36 -20.71
N ALA A 286 2.25 3.06 -19.52
CA ALA A 286 3.33 3.85 -18.94
C ALA A 286 4.58 3.89 -19.85
N GLN A 287 4.93 2.79 -20.50
CA GLN A 287 6.04 2.75 -21.46
C GLN A 287 5.80 3.63 -22.69
N VAL A 288 4.57 3.62 -23.23
CA VAL A 288 4.17 4.49 -24.34
C VAL A 288 4.35 5.96 -23.95
N VAL A 289 3.78 6.37 -22.82
CA VAL A 289 3.88 7.77 -22.34
C VAL A 289 5.33 8.16 -22.05
N ARG A 290 6.13 7.29 -21.40
CA ARG A 290 7.57 7.55 -21.16
C ARG A 290 8.34 7.81 -22.45
N GLY A 291 7.94 7.22 -23.58
CA GLY A 291 8.56 7.42 -24.87
C GLY A 291 8.45 8.85 -25.40
N GLU A 292 7.48 9.62 -24.91
CA GLU A 292 7.21 11.00 -25.33
C GLU A 292 8.09 12.02 -24.58
N TYR A 293 8.70 11.62 -23.45
CA TYR A 293 9.55 12.46 -22.59
C TYR A 293 11.04 12.10 -22.65
N ARG A 294 11.46 11.32 -23.67
CA ARG A 294 12.87 10.99 -23.93
C ARG A 294 13.46 11.88 -25.02
#